data_AF-A0A952DJ89-F1
#
_entry.id   AF-A0A952DJ89-F1
#
_cell.length_a   1.000
_cell.length_b   1.000
_cell.length_c   1.000
_cell.angle_alpha   90.00
_cell.angle_beta   90.00
_cell.angle_gamma   90.00
#
_symmetry.space_group_name_H-M   'P 1'
#
loop_
_entity.id
_entity.type
_entity.pdbx_description
1 polymer ?
#
loop_
_entity_poly.entity_id
_entity_poly.type
_entity_poly.pdbx_seq_one_letter_code
_entity_poly.pdbx_strand_id
1 'polypeptide(L)'
;MDIEIYEGNNTEDLSDFEAPTVAYVTSFATAGLSVGDVISADITTWFNQAITDGWTSLGIRLRNEPLHTTSQAWTFDLFRLTTEDETTRIPEPGMLGLLGVGIAALGMARRRQS
;
A
#
# COMPACT_ATOMS: atom_id res chain seq x y z
N MET A 1 -1.36 -2.71 -12.50
CA MET A 1 -1.65 -3.80 -11.55
C MET A 1 -2.85 -3.39 -10.76
N ASP A 2 -3.86 -4.22 -10.73
CA ASP A 2 -5.15 -3.94 -10.13
C ASP A 2 -5.32 -4.83 -8.89
N ILE A 3 -5.92 -4.26 -7.86
CA ILE A 3 -6.30 -4.96 -6.63
C ILE A 3 -7.80 -5.22 -6.72
N GLU A 4 -8.17 -6.49 -6.73
CA GLU A 4 -9.55 -6.94 -6.87
C GLU A 4 -9.98 -7.80 -5.68
N ILE A 5 -11.28 -7.73 -5.36
CA ILE A 5 -11.94 -8.52 -4.33
C ILE A 5 -12.81 -9.59 -4.98
N TYR A 6 -12.83 -10.77 -4.38
CA TYR A 6 -13.72 -11.88 -4.73
C TYR A 6 -14.21 -12.59 -3.46
N GLU A 7 -15.30 -13.34 -3.57
CA GLU A 7 -15.74 -14.24 -2.50
C GLU A 7 -14.89 -15.51 -2.56
N GLY A 8 -14.11 -15.76 -1.50
CA GLY A 8 -13.21 -16.90 -1.43
C GLY A 8 -13.82 -18.11 -0.71
N ASN A 9 -13.07 -19.21 -0.72
CA ASN A 9 -13.47 -20.49 -0.15
C ASN A 9 -12.55 -20.97 1.00
N ASN A 10 -11.64 -20.11 1.49
CA ASN A 10 -10.56 -20.44 2.44
C ASN A 10 -9.58 -21.54 1.97
N THR A 11 -9.50 -21.84 0.68
CA THR A 11 -8.52 -22.79 0.11
C THR A 11 -7.63 -22.10 -0.92
N GLU A 12 -6.32 -22.32 -0.83
CA GLU A 12 -5.39 -21.83 -1.84
C GLU A 12 -5.45 -22.77 -3.06
N ASP A 13 -6.29 -22.43 -4.03
CA ASP A 13 -6.44 -23.22 -5.25
C ASP A 13 -6.68 -22.34 -6.50
N LEU A 14 -6.75 -22.98 -7.68
CA LEU A 14 -6.95 -22.28 -8.94
C LEU A 14 -8.34 -21.65 -9.09
N SER A 15 -9.33 -22.07 -8.30
CA SER A 15 -10.68 -21.52 -8.39
C SER A 15 -10.73 -20.07 -7.91
N ASP A 16 -9.82 -19.67 -7.01
CA ASP A 16 -9.63 -18.27 -6.59
C ASP A 16 -9.17 -17.36 -7.74
N PHE A 17 -8.34 -17.89 -8.66
CA PHE A 17 -7.91 -17.15 -9.83
C PHE A 17 -9.06 -16.95 -10.84
N GLU A 18 -9.94 -17.93 -10.95
CA GLU A 18 -11.09 -17.93 -11.85
C GLU A 18 -12.34 -17.28 -11.23
N ALA A 19 -12.31 -17.01 -9.92
CA ALA A 19 -13.44 -16.44 -9.19
C ALA A 19 -13.90 -15.12 -9.82
N PRO A 20 -15.22 -14.88 -9.96
CA PRO A 20 -15.74 -13.60 -10.43
C PRO A 20 -15.24 -12.44 -9.57
N THR A 21 -14.75 -11.37 -10.20
CA THR A 21 -14.43 -10.14 -9.48
C THR A 21 -15.72 -9.55 -8.94
N VAL A 22 -15.80 -9.35 -7.62
CA VAL A 22 -16.92 -8.67 -6.97
C VAL A 22 -16.69 -7.18 -6.94
N ALA A 23 -15.46 -6.76 -6.63
CA ALA A 23 -15.13 -5.35 -6.55
C ALA A 23 -13.69 -5.05 -7.00
N TYR A 24 -13.52 -3.85 -7.52
CA TYR A 24 -12.22 -3.24 -7.76
C TYR A 24 -11.87 -2.32 -6.57
N VAL A 25 -10.66 -2.44 -6.05
CA VAL A 25 -10.18 -1.60 -4.94
C VAL A 25 -9.37 -0.42 -5.47
N THR A 26 -8.28 -0.70 -6.20
CA THR A 26 -7.36 0.31 -6.71
C THR A 26 -6.43 -0.28 -7.77
N SER A 27 -5.61 0.56 -8.40
CA SER A 27 -4.53 0.15 -9.28
C SER A 27 -3.24 0.87 -8.94
N PHE A 28 -2.12 0.22 -9.21
CA PHE A 28 -0.78 0.77 -9.06
C PHE A 28 0.12 0.37 -10.23
N ALA A 29 1.14 1.19 -10.46
CA ALA A 29 2.21 0.91 -11.41
C ALA A 29 3.37 0.23 -10.68
N THR A 30 3.97 -0.78 -11.33
CA THR A 30 5.22 -1.40 -10.85
C THR A 30 6.46 -0.65 -11.33
N ALA A 31 6.31 0.22 -12.34
CA ALA A 31 7.40 1.02 -12.87
C ALA A 31 7.90 2.02 -11.80
N GLY A 32 9.18 1.93 -11.47
CA GLY A 32 9.81 2.80 -10.47
C GLY A 32 9.73 2.30 -9.03
N LEU A 33 9.08 1.17 -8.78
CA LEU A 33 9.11 0.53 -7.46
C LEU A 33 10.45 -0.17 -7.22
N SER A 34 10.99 0.00 -6.03
CA SER A 34 12.15 -0.70 -5.51
C SER A 34 11.73 -1.75 -4.47
N VAL A 35 12.59 -2.74 -4.25
CA VAL A 35 12.38 -3.73 -3.19
C VAL A 35 12.30 -3.00 -1.84
N GLY A 36 11.22 -3.25 -1.09
CA GLY A 36 10.95 -2.60 0.20
C GLY A 36 9.92 -1.47 0.12
N ASP A 37 9.54 -1.04 -1.08
CA ASP A 37 8.43 -0.09 -1.24
C ASP A 37 7.11 -0.75 -0.82
N VAL A 38 6.31 -0.01 -0.06
CA VAL A 38 5.03 -0.47 0.48
C VAL A 38 3.89 0.12 -0.33
N ILE A 39 2.99 -0.73 -0.79
CA ILE A 39 1.74 -0.34 -1.44
C ILE A 39 0.61 -0.62 -0.46
N SER A 40 -0.21 0.40 -0.20
CA SER A 40 -1.32 0.30 0.75
C SER A 40 -2.64 0.56 0.03
N ALA A 41 -3.66 -0.20 0.40
CA ALA A 41 -5.02 -0.05 -0.10
C ALA A 41 -6.00 -0.22 1.07
N ASP A 42 -6.97 0.67 1.16
CA ASP A 42 -8.05 0.55 2.13
C ASP A 42 -9.12 -0.41 1.60
N ILE A 43 -9.37 -1.49 2.35
CA ILE A 43 -10.37 -2.51 2.03
C ILE A 43 -11.53 -2.50 3.04
N THR A 44 -11.58 -1.53 3.96
CA THR A 44 -12.53 -1.51 5.09
C THR A 44 -13.97 -1.64 4.63
N THR A 45 -14.35 -0.96 3.55
CA THR A 45 -15.70 -1.05 2.97
C THR A 45 -16.02 -2.48 2.53
N TRP A 46 -15.12 -3.11 1.78
CA TRP A 46 -15.33 -4.46 1.24
C TRP A 46 -15.28 -5.54 2.31
N PHE A 47 -14.43 -5.36 3.32
CA PHE A 47 -14.37 -6.22 4.49
C PHE A 47 -15.70 -6.21 5.26
N ASN A 48 -16.24 -5.03 5.55
CA ASN A 48 -17.53 -4.90 6.26
C ASN A 48 -18.70 -5.43 5.42
N GLN A 49 -18.65 -5.26 4.09
CA GLN A 49 -19.64 -5.81 3.17
C GLN A 49 -19.62 -7.34 3.20
N ALA A 50 -18.45 -7.97 3.09
CA ALA A 50 -18.31 -9.42 3.14
C ALA A 50 -18.84 -10.03 4.46
N ILE A 51 -18.64 -9.33 5.59
CA ILE A 51 -19.24 -9.73 6.88
C ILE A 51 -20.77 -9.67 6.82
N THR A 52 -21.31 -8.58 6.27
CA THR A 52 -22.76 -8.37 6.16
C THR A 52 -23.42 -9.41 5.26
N ASP A 53 -22.76 -9.76 4.17
CA ASP A 53 -23.23 -10.75 3.18
C ASP A 53 -22.98 -12.20 3.62
N GLY A 54 -22.30 -12.41 4.75
CA GLY A 54 -22.07 -13.74 5.33
C GLY A 54 -21.07 -14.58 4.54
N TRP A 55 -20.09 -13.94 3.88
CA TRP A 55 -19.09 -14.64 3.09
C TRP A 55 -18.23 -15.55 3.96
N THR A 56 -17.86 -16.72 3.41
CA THR A 56 -16.97 -17.67 4.09
C THR A 56 -15.56 -17.10 4.22
N SER A 57 -15.09 -16.39 3.18
CA SER A 57 -13.83 -15.66 3.22
C SER A 57 -13.82 -14.49 2.24
N LEU A 58 -13.05 -13.45 2.59
CA LEU A 58 -12.75 -12.33 1.70
C LEU A 58 -11.48 -12.66 0.91
N GLY A 59 -11.62 -12.89 -0.39
CA GLY A 59 -10.50 -13.06 -1.30
C GLY A 59 -9.96 -11.72 -1.80
N ILE A 60 -8.64 -11.58 -1.85
CA ILE A 60 -7.96 -10.40 -2.43
C ILE A 60 -6.95 -10.93 -3.44
N ARG A 61 -7.00 -10.41 -4.68
CA ARG A 61 -6.04 -10.77 -5.72
C ARG A 61 -5.43 -9.56 -6.39
N LEU A 62 -4.21 -9.75 -6.87
CA LEU A 62 -3.56 -8.82 -7.77
C LEU A 62 -3.69 -9.33 -9.20
N ARG A 63 -4.28 -8.53 -10.07
CA ARG A 63 -4.47 -8.84 -11.48
C ARG A 63 -3.75 -7.80 -12.34
N ASN A 64 -3.20 -8.22 -13.47
CA ASN A 64 -2.68 -7.29 -14.46
C ASN A 64 -3.49 -7.40 -15.74
N GLU A 65 -3.90 -6.24 -16.27
CA GLU A 65 -4.65 -6.12 -17.50
C GLU A 65 -3.77 -5.44 -18.57
N PRO A 66 -3.62 -6.01 -19.78
CA PRO A 66 -4.22 -7.27 -20.24
C PRO A 66 -3.66 -8.50 -19.55
N LEU A 67 -4.52 -9.51 -19.38
CA LEU A 67 -4.13 -10.80 -18.82
C LEU A 67 -3.05 -11.44 -19.72
N HIS A 68 -1.80 -11.42 -19.28
CA HIS A 68 -0.70 -11.99 -20.04
C HIS A 68 -0.70 -13.50 -19.88
N THR A 69 -1.07 -14.23 -20.94
CA THR A 69 -1.14 -15.71 -20.96
C THR A 69 0.19 -16.42 -20.68
N THR A 70 1.30 -15.69 -20.75
CA THR A 70 2.65 -16.18 -20.48
C THR A 70 3.12 -15.90 -19.04
N SER A 71 2.41 -15.08 -18.27
CA SER A 71 2.78 -14.73 -16.90
C SER A 71 1.88 -15.45 -15.91
N GLN A 72 2.46 -16.47 -15.28
CA GLN A 72 1.86 -17.31 -14.25
C GLN A 72 1.59 -16.50 -12.98
N ALA A 73 0.62 -16.97 -12.20
CA ALA A 73 0.16 -16.39 -10.94
C ALA A 73 1.32 -15.81 -10.13
N TRP A 74 1.26 -14.49 -9.87
CA TRP A 74 2.19 -13.86 -8.95
C TRP A 74 1.80 -14.25 -7.54
N THR A 75 2.68 -14.98 -6.88
CA THR A 75 2.54 -15.33 -5.47
C THR A 75 3.19 -14.25 -4.62
N PHE A 76 2.53 -13.84 -3.55
CA PHE A 76 3.08 -12.90 -2.59
C PHE A 76 3.48 -13.68 -1.34
N ASP A 77 4.78 -13.73 -1.09
CA ASP A 77 5.28 -14.12 0.21
C ASP A 77 5.33 -12.86 1.07
N LEU A 78 4.65 -12.88 2.22
CA LEU A 78 4.52 -11.79 3.20
C LEU A 78 3.50 -10.69 2.86
N PHE A 79 2.23 -10.92 3.22
CA PHE A 79 1.24 -9.84 3.40
C PHE A 79 0.97 -9.62 4.89
N ARG A 80 0.76 -8.36 5.29
CA ARG A 80 0.34 -8.00 6.65
C ARG A 80 -1.00 -7.29 6.58
N LEU A 81 -2.00 -7.87 7.22
CA LEU A 81 -3.26 -7.17 7.51
C LEU A 81 -3.08 -6.42 8.83
N THR A 82 -3.21 -5.10 8.79
CA THR A 82 -3.10 -4.24 9.98
C THR A 82 -4.18 -3.18 9.95
N THR A 83 -4.65 -2.80 11.14
CA THR A 83 -5.53 -1.63 11.32
C THR A 83 -4.73 -0.36 11.62
N GLU A 84 -3.40 -0.46 11.66
CA GLU A 84 -2.48 0.65 11.90
C GLU A 84 -2.09 1.31 10.58
N ASP A 85 -2.05 2.64 10.55
CA ASP A 85 -1.52 3.41 9.42
C ASP A 85 0.01 3.30 9.41
N GLU A 86 0.51 2.63 8.38
CA GLU A 86 1.94 2.34 8.17
C GLU A 86 2.50 3.12 6.98
N THR A 87 1.84 4.21 6.59
CA THR A 87 2.41 5.15 5.62
C THR A 87 3.77 5.60 6.13
N THR A 88 4.80 5.49 5.29
CA THR A 88 6.15 5.89 5.63
C THR A 88 6.14 7.39 5.93
N ARG A 89 6.24 7.77 7.22
CA ARG A 89 6.59 9.14 7.59
C ARG A 89 8.01 9.39 7.12
N ILE A 90 8.14 9.93 5.93
CA ILE A 90 9.42 10.48 5.46
C ILE A 90 9.83 11.51 6.51
N PRO A 91 11.00 11.35 7.18
CA PRO A 91 11.48 12.35 8.10
C PRO A 91 11.55 13.69 7.37
N GLU A 92 10.94 14.73 7.93
CA GLU A 92 10.97 16.07 7.34
C GLU A 92 12.43 16.43 7.01
N PRO A 93 12.72 16.92 5.78
CA PRO A 93 14.08 17.24 5.40
C PRO A 93 14.72 18.16 6.45
N GLY A 94 15.86 17.74 7.01
CA GLY A 94 16.57 18.49 8.06
C GLY A 94 17.01 19.92 7.68
N MET A 95 16.73 20.34 6.44
CA MET A 95 16.93 21.71 5.95
C MET A 95 16.23 22.76 6.81
N LEU A 96 15.03 22.50 7.34
CA LEU A 96 14.35 23.44 8.23
C LEU A 96 15.10 23.59 9.56
N GLY A 97 15.60 22.48 10.11
CA GLY A 97 16.45 22.49 11.30
C GLY A 97 17.76 23.24 11.07
N LEU A 98 18.44 22.98 9.95
CA LEU A 98 19.68 23.65 9.57
C LEU A 98 19.49 25.15 9.30
N LEU A 99 18.38 25.53 8.66
CA LEU A 99 18.02 26.93 8.46
C LEU A 99 17.78 27.64 9.80
N GLY A 100 17.04 27.02 10.71
CA GLY A 100 16.79 27.54 12.05
C GLY A 100 18.08 27.76 12.85
N VAL A 101 18.99 26.78 12.83
CA VAL A 101 20.32 26.88 13.46
C VAL A 101 21.15 27.99 12.80
N GLY A 102 21.12 28.11 11.47
CA GLY A 102 21.83 29.15 10.74
C GLY A 102 21.38 30.57 11.12
N ILE A 103 20.06 30.80 11.23
CA ILE A 103 19.50 32.09 11.64
C ILE A 103 19.87 32.41 13.09
N ALA A 104 19.81 31.43 14.00
CA ALA A 104 20.19 31.62 15.39
C ALA A 104 21.69 31.98 15.54
N ALA A 105 22.56 31.29 14.79
CA ALA A 105 24.00 31.56 14.78
C ALA A 105 24.31 32.98 14.24
N LEU A 106 23.62 33.41 13.17
CA LEU A 106 23.72 34.76 12.62
C LEU A 106 23.25 35.83 13.63
N GLY A 107 22.14 35.59 14.32
CA GLY A 107 21.63 36.48 15.37
C GLY A 107 22.59 36.64 16.54
N MET A 108 23.24 35.56 16.97
CA MET A 108 24.26 35.59 18.02
C MET A 108 25.56 36.27 17.56
N ALA A 109 25.99 36.03 16.32
CA ALA A 109 27.18 36.68 15.76
C ALA A 109 27.03 38.20 15.69
N ARG A 110 25.84 38.69 15.29
CA ARG A 110 25.54 40.13 15.23
C ARG A 110 25.56 40.80 16.61
N ARG A 111 25.13 40.10 17.67
CA ARG A 111 25.19 40.61 19.05
C ARG A 111 26.60 40.74 19.63
N ARG A 112 27.60 40.07 19.06
CA ARG A 112 29.00 40.17 19.51
C ARG A 112 29.76 41.33 18.86
N GLN A 113 29.17 41.97 17.83
CA GLN A 113 29.77 43.07 17.08
C GLN A 113 29.15 44.45 17.40
N SER A 114 28.12 44.50 18.26
CA SER A 114 27.61 45.74 18.89
C SER A 114 28.05 45.79 20.34
#